data_AF-A0A1E7J5J0-F1
#
_entry.id   AF-A0A1E7J5J0-F1
#
_cell.length_a   1.000
_cell.length_b   1.000
_cell.length_c   1.000
_cell.angle_alpha   90.00
_cell.angle_beta   90.00
_cell.angle_gamma   90.00
#
_symmetry.space_group_name_H-M   'P 1'
#
loop_
_entity.id
_entity.type
_entity.pdbx_description
1 polymer ?
#
loop_
_entity_poly.entity_id
_entity_poly.type
_entity_poly.pdbx_seq_one_letter_code
_entity_poly.pdbx_strand_id
1 'polypeptide(L)'
;MEWSDKVIEPEDWKPLRICLDEKAVDYFIDWRNDLFERAFDLPYELKGFIPNAVSHALRLTGVVCMNCFAAGTSPLPILKLADIQNGIRATMFLHAAGRLCHSGTLLKQTGHSI
;
A
#
# COMPACT_ATOMS: atom_id res chain seq x y z
N MET A 1 -17.87 -4.24 9.04
CA MET A 1 -16.90 -4.77 10.02
C MET A 1 -17.43 -4.52 11.45
N GLU A 2 -18.76 -4.57 11.68
CA GLU A 2 -19.34 -4.11 12.96
C GLU A 2 -19.08 -5.03 14.16
N TRP A 3 -18.74 -6.30 13.92
CA TRP A 3 -18.63 -7.27 15.00
C TRP A 3 -17.31 -7.17 15.77
N SER A 4 -16.20 -6.91 15.08
CA SER A 4 -14.88 -6.73 15.72
C SER A 4 -14.80 -5.45 16.56
N ASP A 5 -15.48 -4.41 16.10
CA ASP A 5 -15.46 -3.10 16.76
C ASP A 5 -16.19 -3.16 18.12
N LYS A 6 -17.26 -3.96 18.23
CA LYS A 6 -18.07 -4.13 19.45
C LYS A 6 -17.39 -4.93 20.58
N VAL A 7 -16.38 -5.76 20.28
CA VAL A 7 -15.78 -6.69 21.25
C VAL A 7 -14.59 -6.06 21.99
N ILE A 8 -14.02 -4.98 21.47
CA ILE A 8 -12.79 -4.34 21.98
C ILE A 8 -13.06 -2.89 22.43
N GLU A 9 -14.31 -2.56 22.77
CA GLU A 9 -14.72 -1.22 23.24
C GLU A 9 -14.65 -1.11 24.78
N PRO A 10 -13.60 -0.50 25.37
CA PRO A 10 -13.75 0.25 26.61
C PRO A 10 -14.77 1.37 26.41
N GLU A 11 -15.46 1.77 27.49
CA GLU A 11 -16.59 2.72 27.49
C GLU A 11 -16.30 4.08 26.81
N ASP A 12 -15.01 4.45 26.67
CA ASP A 12 -14.53 5.70 26.05
C ASP A 12 -13.71 5.50 24.75
N TRP A 13 -13.63 4.30 24.19
CA TRP A 13 -12.80 4.04 23.00
C TRP A 13 -13.50 4.51 21.72
N LYS A 14 -12.86 5.44 21.00
CA LYS A 14 -13.27 5.84 19.64
C LYS A 14 -12.21 5.38 18.65
N PRO A 15 -12.55 4.60 17.62
CA PRO A 15 -11.58 4.21 16.61
C PRO A 15 -11.03 5.46 15.92
N LEU A 16 -9.70 5.60 15.93
CA LEU A 16 -9.01 6.68 15.23
C LEU A 16 -9.17 6.45 13.72
N ARG A 17 -10.06 7.21 13.10
CA ARG A 17 -10.23 7.20 11.64
C ARG A 17 -9.15 8.06 11.02
N ILE A 18 -8.23 7.39 10.32
CA ILE A 18 -7.21 8.05 9.52
C ILE A 18 -7.77 8.18 8.10
N CYS A 19 -7.93 9.42 7.64
CA CYS A 19 -8.48 9.75 6.34
C CYS A 19 -7.43 10.50 5.50
N LEU A 20 -7.51 10.35 4.18
CA LEU A 20 -6.77 11.21 3.25
C LEU A 20 -7.49 12.56 3.14
N ASP A 21 -6.74 13.65 2.97
CA ASP A 21 -7.36 14.90 2.50
C ASP A 21 -7.74 14.82 1.02
N GLU A 22 -8.55 15.78 0.56
CA GLU A 22 -9.09 15.81 -0.80
C GLU A 22 -8.00 15.67 -1.87
N LYS A 23 -6.91 16.44 -1.74
CA LYS A 23 -5.78 16.38 -2.68
C LYS A 23 -5.10 15.01 -2.69
N ALA A 24 -4.96 14.38 -1.52
CA ALA A 24 -4.38 13.06 -1.40
C ALA A 24 -5.31 11.96 -1.97
N VAL A 25 -6.62 12.12 -1.82
CA VAL A 25 -7.63 11.24 -2.43
C VAL A 25 -7.57 11.35 -3.95
N ASP A 26 -7.63 12.56 -4.49
CA ASP A 26 -7.59 12.81 -5.94
C ASP A 26 -6.34 12.19 -6.56
N TYR A 27 -5.18 12.49 -5.98
CA TYR A 27 -3.90 11.94 -6.42
C TYR A 27 -3.87 10.41 -6.37
N PHE A 28 -4.44 9.80 -5.32
CA PHE A 28 -4.50 8.35 -5.19
C PHE A 28 -5.42 7.71 -6.23
N ILE A 29 -6.57 8.33 -6.52
CA ILE A 29 -7.52 7.85 -7.52
C ILE A 29 -6.89 7.93 -8.91
N ASP A 30 -6.25 9.04 -9.26
CA ASP A 30 -5.55 9.22 -10.54
C ASP A 30 -4.47 8.16 -10.72
N TRP A 31 -3.57 8.02 -9.72
CA TRP A 31 -2.54 6.99 -9.74
C TRP A 31 -3.11 5.57 -9.89
N ARG A 32 -4.20 5.27 -9.18
CA ARG A 32 -4.87 3.97 -9.28
C ARG A 32 -5.39 3.76 -10.71
N ASN A 33 -6.08 4.74 -11.28
CA ASN A 33 -6.66 4.63 -12.61
C ASN A 33 -5.55 4.43 -13.66
N ASP A 34 -4.47 5.21 -13.60
CA ASP A 34 -3.28 5.05 -14.45
C ASP A 34 -2.69 3.63 -14.35
N LEU A 35 -2.63 3.09 -13.13
CA LEU A 35 -2.11 1.74 -12.90
C LEU A 35 -3.01 0.67 -13.53
N PHE A 36 -4.33 0.82 -13.44
CA PHE A 36 -5.30 -0.08 -14.07
C PHE A 36 -5.34 0.06 -15.59
N GLU A 37 -5.10 1.24 -16.15
CA GLU A 37 -4.95 1.41 -17.60
C GLU A 37 -3.72 0.66 -18.11
N ARG A 38 -2.59 0.78 -17.41
CA ARG A 38 -1.37 0.01 -17.73
C ARG A 38 -1.51 -1.49 -17.50
N ALA A 39 -2.55 -1.93 -16.79
CA ALA A 39 -2.83 -3.35 -16.59
C ALA A 39 -3.05 -4.09 -17.92
N PHE A 40 -3.61 -3.40 -18.91
CA PHE A 40 -3.94 -4.00 -20.20
C PHE A 40 -2.67 -4.46 -20.94
N ASP A 41 -1.58 -3.73 -20.76
CA ASP A 41 -0.27 -4.00 -21.38
C ASP A 41 0.57 -5.02 -20.61
N LEU A 42 0.14 -5.43 -19.41
CA LEU A 42 0.88 -6.38 -18.59
C LEU A 42 0.58 -7.84 -18.97
N PRO A 43 1.57 -8.74 -18.87
CA PRO A 43 1.36 -10.19 -18.90
C PRO A 43 0.28 -10.62 -17.91
N TYR A 44 -0.49 -11.66 -18.26
CA TYR A 44 -1.63 -12.14 -17.48
C TYR A 44 -1.26 -12.46 -16.03
N GLU A 45 -0.08 -13.06 -15.83
CA GLU A 45 0.51 -13.43 -14.55
C GLU A 45 0.72 -12.22 -13.63
N LEU A 46 0.88 -11.03 -14.21
CA LEU A 46 1.10 -9.78 -13.51
C LEU A 46 -0.17 -8.95 -13.33
N LYS A 47 -1.33 -9.36 -13.85
CA LYS A 47 -2.57 -8.59 -13.70
C LYS A 47 -3.14 -8.66 -12.28
N GLY A 48 -3.01 -9.81 -11.61
CA GLY A 48 -3.44 -10.00 -10.22
C GLY A 48 -2.66 -9.15 -9.20
N PHE A 49 -1.56 -8.55 -9.62
CA PHE A 49 -0.70 -7.71 -8.80
C PHE A 49 -1.29 -6.32 -8.51
N ILE A 50 -1.95 -5.72 -9.49
CA ILE A 50 -2.43 -4.34 -9.44
C ILE A 50 -3.37 -4.09 -8.25
N PRO A 51 -4.41 -4.90 -8.01
CA PRO A 51 -5.28 -4.68 -6.84
C PRO A 51 -4.51 -4.77 -5.52
N ASN A 52 -3.47 -5.61 -5.42
CA ASN A 52 -2.64 -5.72 -4.23
C ASN A 52 -1.73 -4.49 -4.03
N ALA A 53 -1.18 -3.94 -5.11
CA ALA A 53 -0.39 -2.71 -5.05
C ALA A 53 -1.21 -1.53 -4.52
N VAL A 54 -2.45 -1.37 -4.99
CA VAL A 54 -3.36 -0.31 -4.53
C VAL A 54 -3.66 -0.45 -3.04
N SER A 55 -3.90 -1.68 -2.55
CA SER A 55 -4.11 -1.93 -1.12
C SER A 55 -2.87 -1.65 -0.28
N HIS A 56 -1.70 -2.08 -0.75
CA HIS A 56 -0.43 -1.86 -0.06
C HIS A 56 -0.06 -0.38 0.02
N ALA A 57 -0.36 0.41 -1.01
CA ALA A 57 -0.11 1.85 -1.00
C ALA A 57 -0.80 2.53 0.19
N LEU A 58 -2.09 2.27 0.40
CA LEU A 58 -2.83 2.82 1.55
C LEU A 58 -2.30 2.31 2.90
N ARG A 59 -2.02 1.01 3.00
CA ARG A 59 -1.50 0.41 4.24
C ARG A 59 -0.13 0.99 4.62
N LEU A 60 0.77 1.11 3.65
CA LEU A 60 2.10 1.65 3.87
C LEU A 60 2.05 3.15 4.18
N THR A 61 1.14 3.91 3.58
CA THR A 61 0.89 5.30 4.01
C THR A 61 0.52 5.37 5.49
N GLY A 62 -0.40 4.51 5.94
CA GLY A 62 -0.77 4.42 7.35
C GLY A 62 0.42 4.05 8.25
N VAL A 63 1.25 3.09 7.84
CA VAL A 63 2.47 2.70 8.57
C VAL A 63 3.49 3.82 8.65
N VAL A 64 3.71 4.57 7.57
CA VAL A 64 4.60 5.74 7.56
C VAL A 64 4.11 6.78 8.55
N CYS A 65 2.80 7.00 8.67
CA CYS A 65 2.25 7.86 9.71
C CYS A 65 2.33 7.28 11.12
N MET A 66 2.35 5.95 11.28
CA MET A 66 2.59 5.33 12.59
C MET A 66 4.04 5.55 13.08
N ASN A 67 5.00 5.88 12.22
CA ASN A 67 6.33 6.29 12.69
C ASN A 67 6.27 7.56 13.55
N CYS A 68 5.23 8.39 13.43
CA CYS A 68 5.00 9.51 14.35
C CYS A 68 4.84 9.00 15.79
N PHE A 69 4.10 7.91 16.01
CA PHE A 69 3.99 7.30 17.35
C PHE A 69 5.35 6.88 17.90
N ALA A 70 6.20 6.25 17.08
CA ALA A 70 7.54 5.86 17.48
C ALA A 70 8.43 7.07 17.83
N ALA A 71 8.19 8.22 17.20
CA ALA A 71 8.86 9.48 17.49
C ALA A 71 8.24 10.27 18.67
N GLY A 72 7.23 9.71 19.36
CA GLY A 72 6.52 10.38 20.44
C GLY A 72 5.58 11.51 19.97
N THR A 73 5.27 11.58 18.68
CA THR A 73 4.33 12.54 18.11
C THR A 73 2.99 11.88 17.81
N SER A 74 1.89 12.59 18.10
CA SER A 74 0.55 12.06 17.78
C SER A 74 0.35 12.03 16.27
N PRO A 75 -0.14 10.92 15.69
CA PRO A 75 -0.50 10.90 14.29
C PRO A 75 -1.64 11.89 14.04
N LEU A 76 -1.55 12.61 12.93
CA LEU A 76 -2.67 13.40 12.48
C LEU A 76 -3.73 12.46 11.88
N PRO A 77 -5.02 12.66 12.18
CA PRO A 77 -6.09 11.86 11.59
C PRO A 77 -6.27 12.15 10.08
N ILE A 78 -5.60 13.18 9.56
CA ILE A 78 -5.66 13.58 8.15
C ILE A 78 -4.27 13.42 7.53
N LEU A 79 -4.16 12.45 6.63
CA LEU A 79 -3.00 12.18 5.81
C LEU A 79 -2.94 13.18 4.64
N LYS A 80 -1.76 13.72 4.39
CA LYS A 80 -1.49 14.68 3.34
C LYS A 80 -0.99 14.01 2.08
N LEU A 81 -0.95 14.79 1.00
CA LEU A 81 -0.43 14.35 -0.30
C LEU A 81 0.97 13.72 -0.20
N ALA A 82 1.86 14.27 0.65
CA ALA A 82 3.20 13.74 0.83
C ALA A 82 3.18 12.31 1.42
N ASP A 83 2.25 12.02 2.33
CA ASP A 83 2.15 10.72 2.98
C ASP A 83 1.75 9.65 1.97
N ILE A 84 0.73 9.92 1.15
CA ILE A 84 0.27 8.97 0.13
C ILE A 84 1.32 8.75 -0.96
N GLN A 85 2.05 9.80 -1.34
CA GLN A 85 3.19 9.67 -2.26
C GLN A 85 4.27 8.75 -1.69
N ASN A 86 4.57 8.85 -0.39
CA ASN A 86 5.52 7.96 0.27
C ASN A 86 5.03 6.50 0.30
N GLY A 87 3.76 6.27 0.61
CA GLY A 87 3.16 4.93 0.57
C GLY A 87 3.18 4.30 -0.82
N ILE A 88 2.88 5.08 -1.87
CA ILE A 88 2.98 4.64 -3.27
C ILE A 88 4.44 4.30 -3.63
N ARG A 89 5.41 5.16 -3.29
CA ARG A 89 6.84 4.88 -3.54
C ARG A 89 7.31 3.61 -2.84
N ALA A 90 6.96 3.43 -1.57
CA ALA A 90 7.30 2.24 -0.80
C ALA A 90 6.69 0.97 -1.42
N THR A 91 5.44 1.06 -1.86
CA THR A 91 4.74 -0.02 -2.57
C THR A 91 5.47 -0.39 -3.86
N MET A 92 5.78 0.60 -4.70
CA MET A 92 6.48 0.38 -5.97
C MET A 92 7.87 -0.21 -5.74
N PHE A 93 8.59 0.22 -4.70
CA PHE A 93 9.88 -0.34 -4.33
C PHE A 93 9.78 -1.79 -3.87
N LEU A 94 8.90 -2.10 -2.89
CA LEU A 94 8.70 -3.45 -2.37
C LEU A 94 8.35 -4.43 -3.49
N HIS A 95 7.53 -3.99 -4.42
CA HIS A 95 7.10 -4.81 -5.53
C HIS A 95 8.11 -4.88 -6.69
N ALA A 96 8.87 -3.83 -6.97
CA ALA A 96 9.98 -3.89 -7.91
C ALA A 96 11.09 -4.83 -7.40
N ALA A 97 11.41 -4.75 -6.10
CA ALA A 97 12.34 -5.66 -5.43
C ALA A 97 11.80 -7.10 -5.42
N GLY A 98 10.50 -7.29 -5.14
CA GLY A 98 9.84 -8.60 -5.24
C GLY A 98 9.95 -9.23 -6.63
N ARG A 99 9.80 -8.42 -7.69
CA ARG A 99 9.99 -8.87 -9.08
C ARG A 99 11.44 -9.30 -9.38
N LEU A 100 12.44 -8.56 -8.89
CA LEU A 100 13.84 -8.95 -9.03
C LEU A 100 14.14 -10.28 -8.31
N CYS A 101 13.58 -10.48 -7.12
CA CYS A 101 13.74 -11.74 -6.37
C CYS A 101 13.03 -12.93 -7.05
N HIS A 102 11.83 -12.73 -7.60
CA HIS A 102 11.11 -13.81 -8.31
C HIS A 102 11.78 -14.17 -9.64
N SER A 103 12.23 -13.18 -10.42
CA SER A 103 12.98 -13.42 -11.66
C SER A 103 14.33 -14.10 -11.41
N GLY A 104 15.03 -13.73 -10.33
CA GLY A 104 16.26 -14.42 -9.92
C GLY A 104 16.04 -15.87 -9.48
N THR A 105 14.84 -16.20 -8.98
CA THR A 105 14.47 -17.57 -8.60
C THR A 105 14.11 -18.41 -9.82
N LEU A 106 13.42 -17.84 -10.81
CA LEU A 106 13.13 -18.49 -12.10
C LEU A 106 14.42 -18.77 -12.91
N LEU A 107 15.38 -17.84 -12.89
CA LEU A 107 16.69 -18.03 -13.54
C LEU A 107 17.55 -19.13 -12.86
N LYS A 108 17.37 -19.39 -11.57
CA LYS A 108 18.03 -20.51 -10.88
C LYS A 108 17.39 -21.86 -11.20
N GLN A 109 16.10 -21.90 -11.52
CA GLN A 109 15.40 -23.14 -11.86
C GLN A 109 15.65 -23.61 -13.31
N THR A 110 16.01 -22.70 -14.22
CA THR A 110 16.38 -23.04 -15.61
C THR A 110 17.88 -23.30 -15.78
N GLY A 111 18.67 -23.24 -14.71
CA GLY A 111 20.14 -23.34 -14.74
C GLY A 111 20.73 -24.69 -14.34
N HIS A 112 20.06 -25.82 -14.57
CA HIS A 112 20.66 -27.17 -14.46
C HIS A 112 20.17 -28.09 -15.58
N SER A 113 20.93 -28.14 -16.68
CA SER A 113 21.22 -29.33 -17.49
C SER A 113 22.26 -28.95 -18.56
N ILE A 114 23.53 -29.02 -18.19
CA ILE A 114 24.61 -29.39 -19.13
C ILE A 114 25.21 -30.67 -18.56
#